data_AF-A0A832FQG8-F1
#
_entry.id   AF-A0A832FQG8-F1
#
_cell.length_a   1.000
_cell.length_b   1.000
_cell.length_c   1.000
_cell.angle_alpha   90.00
_cell.angle_beta   90.00
_cell.angle_gamma   90.00
#
_symmetry.space_group_name_H-M   'P 1'
#
loop_
_entity.id
_entity.type
_entity.pdbx_description
1 polymer ?
#
loop_
_entity_poly.entity_id
_entity_poly.type
_entity_poly.pdbx_seq_one_letter_code
_entity_poly.pdbx_strand_id
1 'polypeptide(L)'
;MSGGVLIVSTWGDPSRWAGIRYRFRGLAGRARSALPLILYGAGRGARALIFVPDTLYASPGLRAGSLPGTWGELEREVRCWVEKVYGEFVDAFEVEEE
;
A
#
# COMPACT_ATOMS: atom_id res chain seq x y z
N MET A 1 13.99 25.17 -7.09
CA MET A 1 13.12 24.02 -7.43
C MET A 1 13.05 23.12 -6.21
N SER A 2 11.93 23.09 -5.49
CA SER A 2 11.72 22.06 -4.47
C SER A 2 11.42 20.75 -5.20
N GLY A 3 12.39 19.84 -5.23
CA GLY A 3 12.17 18.49 -5.78
C GLY A 3 11.11 17.77 -4.94
N GLY A 4 10.07 17.25 -5.60
CA GLY A 4 9.09 16.39 -4.92
C GLY A 4 9.73 15.09 -4.43
N VAL A 5 9.20 14.53 -3.35
CA VAL A 5 9.65 13.23 -2.83
C VAL A 5 8.84 12.12 -3.49
N LEU A 6 9.51 11.14 -4.11
CA LEU A 6 8.89 9.91 -4.59
C LEU A 6 9.34 8.75 -3.71
N ILE A 7 8.37 8.06 -3.12
CA ILE A 7 8.59 6.84 -2.34
C ILE A 7 8.25 5.65 -3.23
N VAL A 8 9.19 4.74 -3.37
CA VAL A 8 8.99 3.50 -4.12
C VAL A 8 8.83 2.36 -3.13
N SER A 9 7.74 1.61 -3.23
CA SER A 9 7.43 0.49 -2.33
C SER A 9 7.11 -0.76 -3.14
N THR A 10 7.70 -1.90 -2.78
CA THR A 10 7.40 -3.20 -3.36
C THR A 10 6.48 -3.96 -2.41
N TRP A 11 5.40 -4.53 -2.95
CA TRP A 11 4.38 -5.21 -2.16
C TRP A 11 4.31 -6.69 -2.56
N GLY A 12 4.33 -7.57 -1.56
CA GLY A 12 3.84 -8.95 -1.68
C GLY A 12 2.31 -8.98 -1.56
N ASP A 13 1.73 -10.00 -0.92
CA ASP A 13 0.29 -10.11 -0.67
C ASP A 13 -0.13 -9.32 0.60
N PRO A 14 -0.70 -8.09 0.47
CA PRO A 14 -1.09 -7.28 1.62
C PRO A 14 -2.26 -7.85 2.42
N SER A 15 -3.05 -8.79 1.88
CA SER A 15 -4.15 -9.40 2.63
C SER A 15 -3.67 -10.17 3.86
N ARG A 16 -2.41 -10.63 3.83
CA ARG A 16 -1.79 -11.42 4.90
C ARG A 16 -1.04 -10.57 5.92
N TRP A 17 -0.93 -9.27 5.72
CA TRP A 17 -0.17 -8.41 6.62
C TRP A 17 -0.94 -8.15 7.90
N ALA A 18 -0.29 -8.39 9.03
CA ALA A 18 -0.81 -8.08 10.36
C ALA A 18 -0.54 -6.62 10.72
N GLY A 19 -1.41 -6.03 11.53
CA GLY A 19 -1.14 -4.72 12.12
C GLY A 19 -0.01 -4.81 13.13
N ILE A 20 1.10 -4.11 12.89
CA ILE A 20 2.25 -4.05 13.78
C ILE A 20 2.63 -2.60 14.07
N ARG A 21 3.42 -2.38 15.12
CA ARG A 21 3.98 -1.06 15.43
C ARG A 21 5.20 -0.79 14.57
N TYR A 22 5.17 0.27 13.78
CA TYR A 22 6.30 0.80 13.02
C TYR A 22 6.93 1.99 13.76
N ARG A 23 8.23 2.22 13.52
CA ARG A 23 8.96 3.41 13.96
C ARG A 23 9.83 3.94 12.83
N PHE A 24 9.78 5.25 12.58
CA PHE A 24 10.56 5.90 11.54
C PHE A 24 10.77 7.39 11.88
N ARG A 25 12.04 7.81 12.01
CA ARG A 25 12.43 9.23 12.23
C ARG A 25 11.67 9.93 13.37
N GLY A 26 11.55 9.28 14.52
CA GLY A 26 10.84 9.83 15.68
C GLY A 26 9.31 9.71 15.61
N LEU A 27 8.76 9.18 14.52
CA LEU A 27 7.35 8.84 14.42
C LEU A 27 7.16 7.37 14.77
N ALA A 28 6.09 7.06 15.50
CA ALA A 28 5.60 5.71 15.69
C ALA A 28 4.15 5.60 15.20
N GLY A 29 3.72 4.39 14.89
CA GLY A 29 2.31 4.16 14.57
C GLY A 29 2.01 2.68 14.37
N ARG A 30 0.76 2.29 14.62
CA ARG A 30 0.26 0.96 14.27
C ARG A 30 -0.30 1.00 12.85
N ALA A 31 0.16 0.07 12.02
CA ALA A 31 -0.32 -0.07 10.66
C ALA A 31 -0.08 -1.49 10.15
N ARG A 32 -0.74 -1.86 9.06
CA ARG A 32 -0.45 -3.10 8.31
C ARG A 32 0.65 -2.93 7.26
N SER A 33 1.05 -1.69 7.00
CA SER A 33 2.11 -1.31 6.06
C SER A 33 2.90 -0.15 6.63
N ALA A 34 4.20 -0.10 6.35
CA ALA A 34 5.05 1.04 6.74
C ALA A 34 4.78 2.29 5.87
N LEU A 35 4.17 2.13 4.69
CA LEU A 35 4.07 3.17 3.68
C LEU A 35 3.33 4.44 4.18
N PRO A 36 2.19 4.36 4.89
CA PRO A 36 1.53 5.54 5.44
C PRO A 36 2.42 6.36 6.39
N LEU A 37 3.17 5.69 7.28
CA LEU A 37 4.09 6.36 8.23
C LEU A 37 5.22 7.09 7.51
N ILE A 38 5.81 6.44 6.49
CA ILE A 38 6.90 7.04 5.72
C ILE A 38 6.39 8.23 4.91
N LEU A 39 5.20 8.13 4.30
CA LEU A 39 4.59 9.23 3.55
C LEU A 39 4.21 10.40 4.47
N TYR A 40 3.68 10.12 5.65
CA TYR A 40 3.40 11.14 6.67
C TYR A 40 4.68 11.90 7.04
N GLY A 41 5.77 11.18 7.35
CA GLY A 41 7.06 11.79 7.68
C GLY A 41 7.76 12.48 6.50
N ALA A 42 7.44 12.13 5.26
CA ALA A 42 7.97 12.80 4.06
C ALA A 42 7.30 14.17 3.80
N GLY A 43 6.13 14.41 4.40
CA GLY A 43 5.43 15.68 4.34
C GLY A 43 4.63 15.90 3.06
N ARG A 44 4.06 17.10 2.94
CA ARG A 44 3.16 17.47 1.84
C ARG A 44 3.87 17.42 0.49
N GLY A 45 3.22 16.77 -0.48
CA GLY A 45 3.72 16.62 -1.84
C GLY A 45 4.55 15.36 -2.10
N ALA A 46 4.78 14.53 -1.07
CA ALA A 46 5.30 13.19 -1.25
C ALA A 46 4.30 12.34 -2.07
N ARG A 47 4.83 11.51 -2.97
CA ARG A 47 4.06 10.57 -3.80
C ARG A 47 4.58 9.17 -3.58
N ALA A 48 3.72 8.17 -3.80
CA ALA A 48 4.11 6.77 -3.77
C ALA A 48 3.96 6.12 -5.14
N LEU A 49 4.93 5.28 -5.50
CA LEU A 49 4.84 4.30 -6.57
C LEU A 49 4.91 2.91 -5.94
N ILE A 50 3.86 2.11 -6.13
CA ILE A 50 3.77 0.76 -5.57
C ILE A 50 3.99 -0.25 -6.70
N PHE A 51 5.01 -1.09 -6.56
CA PHE A 51 5.24 -2.24 -7.43
C PHE A 51 4.62 -3.48 -6.83
N VAL A 52 3.82 -4.16 -7.64
CA VAL A 52 3.14 -5.40 -7.27
C VAL A 52 3.36 -6.48 -8.32
N PRO A 53 3.48 -7.76 -7.92
CA PRO A 53 3.52 -8.85 -8.89
C PRO A 53 2.11 -9.12 -9.42
N ASP A 54 2.02 -9.52 -10.68
CA ASP A 54 0.78 -9.95 -11.32
C ASP A 54 0.11 -11.12 -10.57
N THR A 55 0.91 -12.05 -10.02
CA THR A 55 0.47 -13.18 -9.19
C THR A 55 -0.42 -12.81 -7.99
N LEU A 56 -0.54 -11.54 -7.63
CA LEU A 56 -1.55 -11.06 -6.67
C LEU A 56 -2.98 -11.37 -7.08
N TYR A 57 -3.26 -11.66 -8.35
CA TYR A 57 -4.59 -12.09 -8.78
C TYR A 57 -5.11 -13.31 -8.03
N ALA A 58 -4.21 -14.15 -7.53
CA ALA A 58 -4.57 -15.34 -6.76
C ALA A 58 -4.86 -15.03 -5.28
N SER A 59 -4.65 -13.80 -4.82
CA SER A 59 -4.79 -13.41 -3.41
C SER A 59 -6.22 -13.56 -2.92
N PRO A 60 -6.44 -13.99 -1.66
CA PRO A 60 -7.78 -14.20 -1.11
C PRO A 60 -8.69 -12.96 -1.21
N GLY A 61 -8.10 -11.76 -1.10
CA GLY A 61 -8.83 -10.49 -1.19
C GLY A 61 -9.26 -10.09 -2.61
N LEU A 62 -8.71 -10.71 -3.65
CA LEU A 62 -9.08 -10.47 -5.04
C LEU A 62 -10.08 -11.51 -5.58
N ARG A 63 -10.16 -12.68 -4.94
CA ARG A 63 -10.96 -13.80 -5.45
C ARG A 63 -12.46 -13.55 -5.30
N ALA A 64 -13.08 -13.06 -6.37
CA ALA A 64 -14.50 -13.24 -6.64
C ALA A 64 -14.74 -13.41 -8.15
N GLY A 65 -14.35 -14.56 -8.72
CA GLY A 65 -14.77 -14.90 -10.09
C GLY A 65 -13.77 -15.68 -10.94
N SER A 66 -14.13 -15.83 -12.21
CA SER A 66 -13.34 -16.42 -13.30
C SER A 66 -12.02 -15.68 -13.51
N LEU A 67 -11.00 -16.39 -14.02
CA LEU A 67 -9.73 -15.78 -14.42
C LEU A 67 -9.97 -14.63 -15.42
N PRO A 68 -9.22 -13.52 -15.33
CA PRO A 68 -9.33 -12.43 -16.29
C PRO A 68 -9.04 -12.95 -17.70
N GLY A 69 -9.87 -12.56 -18.66
CA GLY A 69 -9.76 -12.98 -20.06
C GLY A 69 -8.66 -12.25 -20.82
N THR A 70 -8.20 -11.11 -20.30
CA THR A 70 -7.13 -10.30 -20.90
C THR A 70 -6.16 -9.71 -19.86
N TRP A 71 -4.96 -9.33 -20.30
CA TRP A 71 -3.99 -8.63 -19.45
C TRP A 71 -4.51 -7.29 -18.90
N GLY A 72 -5.27 -6.53 -19.71
CA GLY A 72 -5.84 -5.25 -19.28
C GLY A 72 -6.90 -5.42 -18.18
N GLU A 73 -7.66 -6.51 -18.21
CA GLU A 73 -8.58 -6.87 -17.12
C GLU A 73 -7.82 -7.21 -15.84
N LEU A 74 -6.80 -8.05 -15.95
CA LEU A 74 -5.93 -8.41 -14.82
C LEU A 74 -5.29 -7.17 -14.17
N GLU A 75 -4.69 -6.29 -14.97
CA GLU A 75 -4.06 -5.07 -14.47
C GLU A 75 -5.06 -4.18 -13.73
N ARG A 76 -6.25 -3.98 -14.31
CA ARG A 76 -7.31 -3.15 -13.71
C ARG A 76 -7.81 -3.73 -12.39
N GLU A 77 -8.01 -5.03 -12.32
CA GLU A 77 -8.48 -5.71 -11.10
C GLU A 77 -7.44 -5.62 -9.99
N VAL A 78 -6.17 -5.97 -10.28
CA VAL A 78 -5.07 -5.85 -9.32
C VAL A 78 -4.91 -4.40 -8.85
N ARG A 79 -4.95 -3.42 -9.77
CA ARG A 79 -4.86 -1.99 -9.44
C ARG A 79 -5.99 -1.56 -8.50
N CYS A 80 -7.24 -1.84 -8.85
CA CYS A 80 -8.42 -1.47 -8.05
C CYS A 80 -8.33 -2.04 -6.63
N TRP A 81 -7.86 -3.29 -6.51
CA TRP A 81 -7.68 -3.92 -5.21
C TRP A 81 -6.54 -3.34 -4.40
N VAL A 82 -5.38 -3.08 -5.01
CA VAL A 82 -4.25 -2.43 -4.33
C VAL A 82 -4.65 -1.04 -3.83
N GLU A 83 -5.39 -0.27 -4.63
CA GLU A 83 -5.93 1.04 -4.24
C GLU A 83 -6.89 0.93 -3.05
N LYS A 84 -7.81 -0.05 -3.08
CA LYS A 84 -8.72 -0.31 -1.96
C LYS A 84 -7.96 -0.68 -0.68
N VAL A 85 -7.05 -1.65 -0.76
CA VAL A 85 -6.28 -2.13 0.40
C VAL A 85 -5.39 -1.02 0.95
N TYR A 86 -4.79 -0.20 0.09
CA TYR A 86 -4.05 0.97 0.53
C TYR A 86 -4.94 1.99 1.24
N GLY A 87 -6.15 2.25 0.73
CA GLY A 87 -7.15 3.06 1.42
C GLY A 87 -7.43 2.56 2.84
N GLU A 88 -7.69 1.26 3.00
CA GLU A 88 -7.89 0.63 4.32
C GLU A 88 -6.68 0.80 5.24
N PHE A 89 -5.45 0.77 4.71
CA PHE A 89 -4.25 1.01 5.50
C PHE A 89 -4.12 2.46 5.96
N VAL A 90 -4.55 3.42 5.15
CA VAL A 90 -4.56 4.84 5.51
C VAL A 90 -5.65 5.12 6.54
N ASP A 91 -6.85 4.55 6.38
CA ASP A 91 -7.96 4.76 7.31
C ASP A 91 -7.67 4.18 8.71
N ALA A 92 -6.93 3.06 8.78
CA ALA A 92 -6.53 2.42 10.03
C ALA A 92 -5.21 2.94 10.61
N PHE A 93 -4.56 3.93 9.97
CA PHE A 93 -3.27 4.43 10.39
C PHE A 93 -3.39 5.44 11.53
N GLU A 94 -2.79 5.11 12.67
CA GLU A 94 -2.71 5.98 13.84
C GLU A 94 -1.25 6.34 14.10
N VAL A 95 -0.95 7.64 14.14
CA VAL A 95 0.38 8.16 14.50
C VAL A 95 0.43 8.41 16.00
N GLU A 96 1.45 7.85 16.64
CA GLU A 96 1.90 8.25 17.97
C GLU A 96 3.15 9.11 17.76
N GLU A 97 3.06 10.41 18.08
CA GLU A 97 4.25 11.24 18.19
C GLU A 97 4.98 10.87 19.48
N GLU A 98 6.23 10.41 19.37
CA GLU A 98 7.10 10.07 20.51
C GLU A 98 7.90 11.29 21.00
#